data_AF-A0A818JYX7-F1
#
_entry.id   AF-A0A818JYX7-F1
#
_cell.length_a   1.000
_cell.length_b   1.000
_cell.length_c   1.000
_cell.angle_alpha   90.00
_cell.angle_beta   90.00
_cell.angle_gamma   90.00
#
_symmetry.space_group_name_H-M   'P 1'
#
loop_
_entity.id
_entity.type
_entity.pdbx_description
1 polymer ?
#
loop_
_entity_poly.entity_id
_entity_poly.type
_entity_poly.pdbx_seq_one_letter_code
_entity_poly.pdbx_strand_id
1 'polypeptide(L)'
;MKSNDIQKVVKIKYENSDGPTKIYRDLAGAVSLPTIKLWIKMINPTGSITLSSPPGCPLTVRTKAAIMKVFDLDGIYNSQNDRVWATSREEADGKGGFREKTKYPKKVMVWLGTCADGLRTPVKLENGTMDAEVYINEVLPIALECGDNDKMLGDD
;
A
#
# COMPACT_ATOMS: atom_id res chain seq x y z
N MET A 1 5.45 -16.80 28.08
CA MET A 1 4.13 -16.18 28.33
C MET A 1 3.56 -15.73 26.99
N LYS A 2 2.30 -16.02 26.65
CA LYS A 2 1.72 -15.59 25.36
C LYS A 2 1.48 -14.07 25.40
N SER A 3 1.59 -13.38 24.26
CA SER A 3 1.46 -11.92 24.16
C SER A 3 0.17 -11.38 24.84
N ASN A 4 -0.94 -12.09 24.67
CA ASN A 4 -2.23 -11.73 25.28
C ASN A 4 -2.21 -11.78 26.82
N ASP A 5 -1.48 -12.72 27.41
CA ASP A 5 -1.38 -12.84 28.87
C ASP A 5 -0.59 -11.67 29.45
N ILE A 6 0.46 -11.23 28.73
CA ILE A 6 1.26 -10.07 29.15
C ILE A 6 0.44 -8.78 29.10
N GLN A 7 -0.35 -8.60 28.05
CA GLN A 7 -1.23 -7.43 27.94
C GLN A 7 -2.26 -7.38 29.08
N LYS A 8 -2.88 -8.51 29.44
CA LYS A 8 -3.79 -8.59 30.58
C LYS A 8 -3.11 -8.17 31.90
N VAL A 9 -1.89 -8.65 32.14
CA VAL A 9 -1.12 -8.29 33.34
C VAL A 9 -0.79 -6.79 33.37
N VAL A 10 -0.40 -6.20 32.23
CA VAL A 10 -0.14 -4.76 32.13
C VAL A 10 -1.41 -3.95 32.42
N LYS A 11 -2.56 -4.36 31.89
CA LYS A 11 -3.85 -3.68 32.12
C LYS A 11 -4.22 -3.69 33.60
N ILE A 12 -4.18 -4.86 34.25
CA ILE A 12 -4.53 -5.00 35.68
C ILE A 12 -3.62 -4.13 36.55
N LYS A 13 -2.30 -4.13 36.30
CA LYS A 13 -1.36 -3.32 37.08
C LYS A 13 -1.58 -1.82 36.86
N TYR A 14 -1.89 -1.40 35.63
CA TYR A 14 -2.20 -0.01 35.34
C TYR A 14 -3.49 0.45 36.03
N GLU A 15 -4.54 -0.38 36.03
CA GLU A 15 -5.79 -0.10 36.76
C GLU A 15 -5.56 -0.01 38.28
N ASN A 16 -4.61 -0.77 38.82
CA ASN A 16 -4.14 -0.65 40.21
C ASN A 16 -3.25 0.58 40.48
N SER A 17 -3.17 1.53 39.53
CA SER A 17 -2.37 2.76 39.61
C SER A 17 -0.85 2.55 39.69
N ASP A 18 -0.34 1.42 39.20
CA ASP A 18 1.11 1.20 39.11
C ASP A 18 1.72 2.01 37.95
N GLY A 19 2.83 2.71 38.24
CA GLY A 19 3.57 3.44 37.22
C GLY A 19 4.28 2.53 36.22
N PRO A 20 4.56 3.01 34.99
CA PRO A 20 5.16 2.21 33.90
C PRO A 20 6.49 1.54 34.26
N THR A 21 7.32 2.20 35.08
CA THR A 21 8.61 1.66 35.52
C THR A 21 8.44 0.49 36.51
N LYS A 22 7.40 0.53 37.35
CA LYS A 22 7.07 -0.56 38.28
C LYS A 22 6.57 -1.78 37.51
N ILE A 23 5.65 -1.56 36.56
CA ILE A 23 5.14 -2.59 35.66
C ILE A 23 6.28 -3.27 34.87
N TYR A 24 7.23 -2.48 34.37
CA TYR A 24 8.41 -3.02 33.66
C TYR A 24 9.28 -3.94 34.53
N ARG A 25 9.53 -3.54 35.79
CA ARG A 25 10.30 -4.36 36.75
C ARG A 25 9.55 -5.65 37.08
N ASP A 26 8.24 -5.57 37.28
CA ASP A 26 7.41 -6.73 37.62
C ASP A 26 7.29 -7.74 36.47
N LEU A 27 7.46 -7.27 35.22
CA LEU A 27 7.53 -8.12 34.04
C LEU A 27 8.94 -8.68 33.77
N ALA A 28 9.92 -8.38 34.62
CA ALA A 28 11.30 -8.86 34.50
C ALA A 28 11.92 -8.66 33.10
N GLY A 29 11.55 -7.57 32.40
CA GLY A 29 12.05 -7.27 31.06
C GLY A 29 11.44 -8.12 29.94
N ALA A 30 10.38 -8.89 30.19
CA ALA A 30 9.67 -9.65 29.16
C ALA A 30 9.12 -8.76 28.02
N VAL A 31 8.90 -7.47 28.29
CA VAL A 31 8.48 -6.45 27.33
C VAL A 31 9.26 -5.17 27.59
N SER A 32 9.64 -4.47 26.53
CA SER A 32 10.40 -3.22 26.62
C SER A 32 9.59 -2.10 27.30
N LEU A 33 10.26 -1.22 28.07
CA LEU A 33 9.63 -0.05 28.67
C LEU A 33 8.91 0.86 27.64
N PRO A 34 9.46 1.12 26.43
CA PRO A 34 8.75 1.83 25.38
C PRO A 34 7.40 1.19 25.01
N THR A 35 7.37 -0.14 24.88
CA THR A 35 6.13 -0.87 24.56
C THR A 35 5.09 -0.73 25.67
N ILE A 36 5.50 -0.80 26.94
CA ILE A 36 4.60 -0.61 28.09
C ILE A 36 4.02 0.82 28.09
N LYS A 37 4.85 1.84 27.85
CA LYS A 37 4.38 3.23 27.72
C LYS A 37 3.38 3.40 26.58
N LEU A 38 3.63 2.73 25.45
CA LEU A 38 2.74 2.76 24.29
C LEU A 38 1.39 2.11 24.59
N TRP A 39 1.38 0.96 25.27
CA TRP A 39 0.15 0.29 25.68
C TRP A 39 -0.65 1.13 26.68
N ILE A 40 -0.01 1.72 27.69
CA ILE A 40 -0.67 2.64 28.63
C ILE A 40 -1.32 3.82 27.89
N LYS A 41 -0.60 4.39 26.91
CA LYS A 41 -1.14 5.48 26.07
C LYS A 41 -2.37 5.04 25.27
N MET A 42 -2.49 3.77 24.89
CA MET A 42 -3.67 3.21 24.22
C MET A 42 -4.84 2.91 25.17
N ILE A 43 -4.56 2.56 26.44
CA ILE A 43 -5.60 2.30 27.44
C ILE A 43 -6.38 3.58 27.76
N ASN A 44 -5.70 4.72 27.88
CA ASN A 44 -6.34 6.00 28.23
C ASN A 44 -7.53 6.39 27.32
N PRO A 45 -7.44 6.28 25.98
CA PRO A 45 -8.56 6.57 25.08
C PRO A 45 -9.52 5.39 24.86
N THR A 46 -9.05 4.14 24.89
CA THR A 46 -9.83 2.99 24.38
C THR A 46 -10.25 1.99 25.47
N GLY A 47 -9.67 2.05 26.66
CA GLY A 47 -9.89 1.07 27.74
C GLY A 47 -9.36 -0.34 27.42
N SER A 48 -8.66 -0.52 26.31
CA SER A 48 -8.13 -1.81 25.84
C SER A 48 -6.73 -1.67 25.26
N ILE A 49 -5.90 -2.69 25.49
CA ILE A 49 -4.54 -2.84 24.92
C ILE A 49 -4.59 -3.62 23.61
N THR A 50 -5.74 -4.18 23.22
CA THR A 50 -5.86 -4.96 21.99
C THR A 50 -5.41 -4.11 20.82
N LEU A 51 -4.19 -4.36 20.36
CA LEU A 51 -3.74 -4.05 19.02
C LEU A 51 -4.64 -4.91 18.14
N SER A 52 -5.80 -4.39 17.73
CA SER A 52 -6.33 -4.82 16.44
C SER A 52 -5.13 -4.67 15.51
N SER A 53 -4.86 -5.71 14.71
CA SER A 53 -3.90 -5.53 13.62
C SER A 53 -4.30 -4.21 12.96
N PRO A 54 -3.38 -3.22 12.83
CA PRO A 54 -3.73 -2.00 12.12
C PRO A 54 -4.40 -2.50 10.85
N PRO A 55 -5.63 -2.07 10.53
CA PRO A 55 -6.34 -2.61 9.39
C PRO A 55 -5.33 -2.54 8.26
N GLY A 56 -4.85 -3.72 7.81
CA GLY A 56 -3.94 -3.77 6.68
C GLY A 56 -4.61 -2.93 5.62
N CYS A 57 -3.82 -2.15 4.85
CA CYS A 57 -4.33 -1.21 3.84
C CYS A 57 -5.65 -1.75 3.30
N PRO A 58 -6.79 -1.09 3.58
CA PRO A 58 -8.08 -1.70 3.37
C PRO A 58 -8.12 -2.26 1.95
N LEU A 59 -8.54 -3.51 1.81
CA LEU A 59 -8.81 -4.13 0.51
C LEU A 59 -10.03 -3.45 -0.13
N THR A 60 -10.05 -2.13 -0.22
CA THR A 60 -11.18 -1.33 -0.71
C THR A 60 -11.12 -1.09 -2.22
N VAL A 61 -10.16 -1.65 -2.95
CA VAL A 61 -10.00 -1.34 -4.38
C VAL A 61 -9.60 -2.55 -5.22
N ARG A 62 -10.24 -3.73 -5.04
CA ARG A 62 -10.05 -4.85 -5.98
C ARG A 62 -11.32 -5.48 -6.54
N THR A 63 -12.44 -4.77 -6.45
CA THR A 63 -13.67 -5.09 -7.18
C THR A 63 -14.31 -3.77 -7.64
N LYS A 64 -13.76 -3.21 -8.72
CA LYS A 64 -14.52 -2.41 -9.68
C LYS A 64 -14.18 -3.00 -11.05
N ALA A 65 -15.19 -3.16 -11.89
CA ALA A 65 -15.13 -3.71 -13.26
C ALA A 65 -13.94 -3.24 -14.11
N ALA A 66 -13.47 -2.03 -13.80
CA ALA A 66 -12.35 -1.37 -14.43
C ALA A 66 -11.19 -1.21 -13.43
N ILE A 67 -10.04 -1.81 -13.78
CA ILE A 67 -8.79 -1.56 -13.05
C ILE A 67 -8.15 -0.31 -13.65
N MET A 68 -8.18 0.79 -12.90
CA MET A 68 -7.40 1.98 -13.22
C MET A 68 -6.08 1.91 -12.49
N LYS A 69 -4.97 1.91 -13.23
CA LYS A 69 -3.64 1.87 -12.64
C LYS A 69 -2.74 2.92 -13.27
N VAL A 70 -2.09 3.71 -12.42
CA VAL A 70 -1.09 4.70 -12.82
C VAL A 70 0.27 4.04 -12.80
N PHE A 71 1.02 4.20 -13.88
CA PHE A 71 2.38 3.72 -14.07
C PHE A 71 3.30 4.92 -14.29
N ASP A 72 4.47 4.89 -13.67
CA ASP A 72 5.54 5.82 -14.00
C ASP A 72 6.24 5.31 -15.28
N LEU A 73 6.36 6.15 -16.31
CA LEU A 73 6.99 5.80 -17.59
C LEU A 73 8.48 5.53 -17.46
N ASP A 74 9.13 6.10 -16.45
CA ASP A 74 10.54 5.84 -16.15
C ASP A 74 10.75 4.43 -15.57
N GLY A 75 9.70 3.60 -15.56
CA GLY A 75 9.72 2.23 -15.12
C GLY A 75 9.92 2.11 -13.61
N ILE A 76 9.61 0.94 -13.08
CA ILE A 76 10.09 0.57 -11.74
C ILE A 76 11.61 0.35 -11.87
N TYR A 77 12.40 1.42 -11.89
CA TYR A 77 13.79 1.30 -11.44
C TYR A 77 13.74 1.11 -9.93
N ASN A 78 13.63 -0.16 -9.54
CA ASN A 78 13.89 -0.57 -8.17
C ASN A 78 15.23 0.07 -7.77
N SER A 79 15.28 0.78 -6.65
CA SER A 79 16.55 1.34 -6.13
C SER A 79 17.63 0.27 -5.95
N GLN A 80 17.26 -1.01 -6.05
CA GLN A 80 18.14 -2.18 -5.99
C GLN A 80 18.66 -2.71 -7.34
N ASN A 81 18.19 -2.26 -8.51
CA ASN A 81 18.64 -2.81 -9.81
C ASN A 81 18.92 -1.74 -10.87
N ASP A 82 20.17 -1.33 -10.98
CA ASP A 82 21.06 -1.83 -12.05
C ASP A 82 22.36 -2.26 -11.39
N ARG A 83 22.45 -3.52 -10.95
CA ARG A 83 23.71 -4.05 -10.43
C ARG A 83 24.62 -4.31 -11.61
N VAL A 84 25.48 -3.36 -11.92
CA VAL A 84 26.61 -3.57 -12.82
C VAL A 84 27.71 -4.24 -12.03
N TRP A 85 28.15 -5.43 -12.47
CA TRP A 85 29.37 -6.03 -11.94
C TRP A 85 30.56 -5.25 -12.46
N ALA A 86 31.24 -4.57 -11.55
CA ALA A 86 32.42 -3.77 -11.82
C ALA A 86 33.41 -3.93 -10.67
N THR A 87 34.69 -3.99 -11.02
CA THR A 87 35.81 -4.12 -10.09
C THR A 87 36.17 -2.77 -9.49
N SER A 88 35.88 -1.69 -10.22
CA SER A 88 36.10 -0.30 -9.79
C SER A 88 34.92 0.61 -10.14
N ARG A 89 34.94 1.82 -9.58
CA ARG A 89 33.88 2.81 -9.83
C ARG A 89 33.90 3.30 -11.28
N GLU A 90 35.08 3.51 -11.83
CA GLU A 90 35.31 3.97 -13.20
C GLU A 90 34.80 2.95 -14.22
N GLU A 91 34.96 1.65 -13.92
CA GLU A 91 34.40 0.56 -14.72
C GLU A 91 32.87 0.54 -14.65
N ALA A 92 32.29 0.79 -13.47
CA ALA A 92 30.84 0.87 -13.30
C ALA A 92 30.24 2.04 -14.09
N ASP A 93 30.92 3.19 -14.06
CA ASP A 93 30.49 4.41 -14.74
C ASP A 93 30.59 4.25 -16.26
N GLY A 94 31.66 3.62 -16.77
CA GLY A 94 31.82 3.30 -18.19
C GLY A 94 30.81 2.28 -18.73
N LYS A 95 30.27 1.41 -17.86
CA LYS A 95 29.22 0.44 -18.21
C LYS A 95 27.79 1.01 -18.13
N GLY A 96 27.64 2.32 -17.88
CA GLY A 96 26.33 2.96 -17.81
C GLY A 96 25.63 2.81 -16.46
N GLY A 97 26.39 2.60 -15.37
CA GLY A 97 25.86 2.53 -14.00
C GLY A 97 25.29 3.85 -13.47
N PHE A 98 25.53 4.97 -14.16
CA PHE A 98 24.86 6.24 -13.91
C PHE A 98 23.72 6.44 -14.91
N ARG A 99 22.50 6.46 -14.40
CA ARG A 99 21.33 6.99 -15.11
C ARG A 99 20.82 8.22 -14.38
N GLU A 100 20.72 9.32 -15.11
CA GLU A 100 20.13 10.55 -14.60
C GLU A 100 18.63 10.32 -14.33
N LYS A 101 18.17 10.68 -13.13
CA LYS A 101 16.74 10.59 -12.78
C LYS A 101 16.06 11.87 -13.22
N THR A 102 15.00 11.75 -14.02
CA THR A 102 14.06 12.86 -14.15
C THR A 102 13.40 13.08 -12.79
N LYS A 103 13.52 14.30 -12.24
CA LYS A 103 13.02 14.65 -10.90
C LYS A 103 11.52 14.35 -10.73
N TYR A 104 10.76 14.38 -11.83
CA TYR A 104 9.35 14.04 -11.90
C TYR A 104 9.11 13.13 -13.11
N PRO A 105 9.06 11.80 -12.93
CA PRO A 105 8.79 10.88 -14.02
C PRO A 105 7.41 11.17 -14.60
N LYS A 106 7.27 11.07 -15.93
CA LYS A 106 5.96 11.17 -16.57
C LYS A 106 5.09 9.99 -16.12
N LYS A 107 3.83 10.28 -15.80
CA LYS A 107 2.87 9.28 -15.32
C LYS A 107 1.86 8.97 -16.41
N VAL A 108 1.64 7.69 -16.68
CA VAL A 108 0.61 7.21 -17.61
C VAL A 108 -0.42 6.44 -16.81
N MET A 109 -1.69 6.81 -16.97
CA MET A 109 -2.79 6.02 -16.44
C MET A 109 -3.22 5.01 -17.51
N VAL A 110 -3.45 3.77 -17.11
CA VAL A 110 -4.00 2.75 -18.00
C VAL A 110 -5.37 2.34 -17.50
N TRP A 111 -6.34 2.37 -18.39
CA TRP A 111 -7.66 1.78 -18.18
C TRP A 111 -7.74 0.42 -18.86
N LEU A 112 -8.30 -0.55 -18.15
CA LEU A 112 -8.56 -1.89 -18.67
C LEU A 112 -9.98 -2.31 -18.28
N GLY A 113 -10.83 -2.47 -19.28
CA GLY A 113 -12.18 -3.01 -19.14
C GLY A 113 -12.22 -4.52 -19.20
N THR A 114 -13.15 -5.11 -18.45
CA THR A 114 -13.42 -6.55 -18.45
C THR A 114 -14.89 -6.79 -18.75
N CYS A 115 -15.13 -7.66 -19.72
CA CYS A 115 -16.43 -8.01 -20.25
C CYS A 115 -16.70 -9.50 -20.09
N ALA A 116 -17.96 -9.91 -20.28
CA ALA A 116 -18.33 -11.32 -20.20
C ALA A 116 -17.61 -12.19 -21.26
N ASP A 117 -17.31 -11.60 -22.42
CA ASP A 117 -16.55 -12.22 -23.52
C ASP A 117 -15.02 -12.14 -23.36
N GLY A 118 -14.49 -11.31 -22.45
CA GLY A 118 -13.06 -11.23 -22.18
C GLY A 118 -12.52 -9.84 -21.81
N LEU A 119 -11.20 -9.67 -21.96
CA LEU A 119 -10.50 -8.41 -21.69
C LEU A 119 -10.55 -7.48 -22.90
N ARG A 120 -10.77 -6.19 -22.66
CA ARG A 120 -10.72 -5.16 -23.71
C ARG A 120 -9.31 -4.64 -23.92
N THR A 121 -9.11 -3.98 -25.07
CA THR A 121 -7.86 -3.30 -25.38
C THR A 121 -7.55 -2.24 -24.32
N PRO A 122 -6.35 -2.24 -23.70
CA PRO A 122 -5.99 -1.26 -22.70
C PRO A 122 -5.92 0.15 -23.31
N VAL A 123 -6.52 1.13 -22.65
CA VAL A 123 -6.44 2.55 -23.02
C VAL A 123 -5.33 3.21 -22.21
N LYS A 124 -4.40 3.90 -22.89
CA LYS A 124 -3.27 4.59 -22.27
C LYS A 124 -3.54 6.09 -22.25
N LEU A 125 -3.66 6.65 -21.06
CA LEU A 125 -3.90 8.06 -20.79
C LEU A 125 -2.58 8.73 -20.36
N GLU A 126 -1.93 9.42 -21.30
CA GLU A 126 -0.59 9.99 -21.08
C GLU A 126 -0.56 11.21 -20.15
N ASN A 127 -1.70 11.90 -19.98
CA ASN A 127 -1.82 13.06 -19.09
C ASN A 127 -2.25 12.67 -17.65
N GLY A 128 -2.32 11.36 -17.36
CA GLY A 128 -2.35 10.83 -15.99
C GLY A 128 -3.65 10.99 -15.22
N THR A 129 -4.66 11.68 -15.75
CA THR A 129 -5.96 11.83 -15.10
C THR A 129 -7.09 11.40 -16.03
N MET A 130 -8.01 10.61 -15.48
CA MET A 130 -9.30 10.31 -16.10
C MET A 130 -10.28 11.39 -15.68
N ASP A 131 -10.74 12.20 -16.63
CA ASP A 131 -11.89 13.08 -16.47
C ASP A 131 -13.11 12.54 -17.25
N ALA A 132 -14.23 13.25 -17.15
CA ALA A 132 -15.47 12.83 -17.82
C ALA A 132 -15.34 12.86 -19.35
N GLU A 133 -14.60 13.83 -19.91
CA GLU A 133 -14.42 13.97 -21.36
C GLU A 133 -13.55 12.84 -21.91
N VAL A 134 -12.42 12.56 -21.25
CA VAL A 134 -11.53 11.44 -21.54
C VAL A 134 -12.28 10.11 -21.44
N TYR A 135 -13.13 9.94 -20.41
CA TYR A 135 -13.95 8.75 -20.30
C TYR A 135 -14.91 8.60 -21.49
N ILE A 136 -15.67 9.65 -21.81
CA ILE A 136 -16.67 9.63 -22.89
C ILE A 136 -16.02 9.44 -24.27
N ASN A 137 -14.87 10.06 -24.50
CA ASN A 137 -14.23 10.08 -25.82
C ASN A 137 -13.31 8.89 -26.07
N GLU A 138 -12.57 8.43 -25.05
CA GLU A 138 -11.52 7.42 -25.24
C GLU A 138 -11.90 6.04 -24.67
N VAL A 139 -12.66 5.99 -23.57
CA VAL A 139 -12.92 4.73 -22.85
C VAL A 139 -14.30 4.17 -23.14
N LEU A 140 -15.33 5.02 -23.19
CA LEU A 140 -16.71 4.63 -23.41
C LEU A 140 -16.92 3.89 -24.75
N PRO A 141 -16.31 4.28 -25.89
CA PRO A 141 -16.48 3.55 -27.14
C PRO A 141 -16.01 2.09 -27.04
N ILE A 142 -14.88 1.86 -26.38
CA ILE A 142 -14.31 0.52 -26.14
C ILE A 142 -15.15 -0.25 -25.13
N ALA A 143 -15.73 0.45 -24.16
CA ALA A 143 -16.64 -0.15 -23.20
C ALA A 143 -17.96 -0.61 -23.86
N LEU A 144 -18.46 0.14 -24.84
CA LEU A 144 -19.70 -0.16 -25.56
C LEU A 144 -19.53 -1.23 -26.65
N GLU A 145 -18.31 -1.59 -27.03
CA GLU A 145 -18.04 -2.79 -27.85
C GLU A 145 -18.39 -4.10 -27.09
N CYS A 146 -18.56 -4.01 -25.77
CA CYS A 146 -19.21 -5.04 -24.97
C CYS A 146 -20.68 -5.09 -25.36
N GLY A 147 -21.06 -6.10 -26.16
CA GLY A 147 -22.28 -6.15 -26.95
C GLY A 147 -23.59 -5.87 -26.21
N ASP A 148 -24.66 -5.70 -26.99
CA ASP A 148 -25.97 -5.07 -26.69
C ASP A 148 -26.75 -5.45 -25.40
N ASN A 149 -26.25 -6.36 -24.55
CA ASN A 149 -26.83 -6.70 -23.24
C ASN A 149 -25.84 -6.60 -22.05
N ASP A 150 -24.57 -6.29 -22.30
CA ASP A 150 -23.49 -6.46 -21.33
C ASP A 150 -23.13 -5.14 -20.66
N LYS A 151 -23.79 -4.95 -19.52
CA LYS A 151 -23.21 -4.26 -18.38
C LYS A 151 -21.75 -4.68 -18.19
N MET A 152 -20.84 -3.73 -17.94
CA MET A 152 -19.48 -4.09 -17.50
C MET A 152 -19.58 -4.93 -16.22
N LEU A 153 -18.61 -5.81 -15.99
CA LEU A 153 -18.59 -6.69 -14.81
C LEU A 153 -18.60 -5.91 -13.48
N GLY A 154 -19.78 -5.60 -12.93
CA GLY A 154 -19.97 -4.82 -11.71
C GLY A 154 -20.81 -3.55 -11.87
N ASP A 155 -21.44 -3.31 -13.02
CA ASP A 155 -22.55 -2.37 -13.15
C ASP A 155 -23.82 -3.00 -12.54
N ASP A 156 -23.92 -3.12 -11.23
CA ASP A 156 -25.16 -3.59 -10.58
C ASP A 156 -26.22 -2.47 -10.54
#